data_AF-A0A1A5YHJ7-F1
#
_entry.id   AF-A0A1A5YHJ7-F1
#
_cell.length_a   1.000
_cell.length_b   1.000
_cell.length_c   1.000
_cell.angle_alpha   90.00
_cell.angle_beta   90.00
_cell.angle_gamma   90.00
#
_symmetry.space_group_name_H-M   'P 1'
#
loop_
_entity.id
_entity.type
_entity.pdbx_description
1 polymer ?
#
loop_
_entity_poly.entity_id
_entity_poly.type
_entity_poly.pdbx_seq_one_letter_code
_entity_poly.pdbx_strand_id
1 'polypeptide(L)'
;MMGKDIAFLITGGDAHIGAAATAYWNNEGEVVTALQQLPGHREGELAQELAAMAASRLGVTVTVLAGIHVENPTREQIADIVKETHLKMEKAIQAAGSN
;
A
#
# COMPACT_ATOMS: atom_id res chain seq x y z
N MET A 1 -14.03 -2.38 -1.98
CA MET A 1 -14.43 -0.98 -2.27
C MET A 1 -15.43 -0.54 -1.21
N MET A 2 -15.39 0.72 -0.81
CA MET A 2 -16.37 1.35 0.06
C MET A 2 -16.85 2.63 -0.64
N GLY A 3 -17.99 2.57 -1.32
CA GLY A 3 -18.34 3.61 -2.28
C GLY A 3 -17.28 3.69 -3.38
N LYS A 4 -16.66 4.88 -3.54
CA LYS A 4 -15.55 5.10 -4.48
C LYS A 4 -14.17 4.81 -3.88
N ASP A 5 -14.10 4.60 -2.57
CA ASP A 5 -12.84 4.39 -1.88
C ASP A 5 -12.37 2.94 -2.06
N ILE A 6 -11.05 2.77 -2.16
CA ILE A 6 -10.44 1.48 -2.45
C ILE A 6 -9.54 1.06 -1.31
N ALA A 7 -9.65 -0.21 -0.92
CA ALA A 7 -8.74 -0.83 0.03
C ALA A 7 -7.89 -1.86 -0.71
N PHE A 8 -6.57 -1.72 -0.63
CA PHE A 8 -5.61 -2.73 -1.10
C PHE A 8 -5.04 -3.48 0.11
N LEU A 9 -4.99 -4.80 -0.01
CA LEU A 9 -4.35 -5.67 0.97
C LEU A 9 -3.04 -6.19 0.34
N ILE A 10 -1.93 -5.84 0.95
CA ILE A 10 -0.59 -6.30 0.57
C ILE A 10 -0.17 -7.36 1.58
N THR A 11 -0.21 -8.62 1.16
CA THR A 11 0.02 -9.78 2.03
C THR A 11 1.10 -10.70 1.48
N GLY A 12 1.91 -11.29 2.35
CA GLY A 12 2.82 -12.38 2.01
C GLY A 12 3.24 -13.19 3.24
N GLY A 13 3.45 -14.50 3.06
CA GLY A 13 3.78 -15.41 4.17
C GLY A 13 2.63 -15.60 5.17
N ASP A 14 2.97 -15.80 6.44
CA ASP A 14 2.01 -15.80 7.57
C ASP A 14 1.65 -14.35 7.95
N ALA A 15 0.91 -13.71 7.05
CA ALA A 15 0.68 -12.27 7.07
C ALA A 15 -0.25 -11.85 8.21
N HIS A 16 0.22 -10.95 9.06
CA HIS A 16 -0.60 -10.16 9.97
C HIS A 16 -0.44 -8.66 9.69
N ILE A 17 -1.43 -7.87 10.10
CA ILE A 17 -1.42 -6.42 9.87
C ILE A 17 -0.21 -5.81 10.58
N GLY A 18 0.74 -5.31 9.80
CA GLY A 18 1.92 -4.59 10.30
C GLY A 18 1.80 -3.09 10.13
N ALA A 19 1.15 -2.64 9.05
CA ALA A 19 0.91 -1.23 8.78
C ALA A 19 -0.42 -1.01 8.03
N ALA A 20 -1.00 0.16 8.25
CA ALA A 20 -2.12 0.69 7.49
C ALA A 20 -1.80 2.14 7.08
N ALA A 21 -1.93 2.46 5.81
CA ALA A 21 -1.77 3.81 5.31
C ALA A 21 -3.00 4.24 4.51
N THR A 22 -3.55 5.40 4.84
CA THR A 22 -4.70 5.98 4.13
C THR A 22 -4.26 7.24 3.40
N ALA A 23 -4.43 7.26 2.08
CA ALA A 23 -4.15 8.38 1.21
C ALA A 23 -5.44 9.02 0.70
N TYR A 24 -5.49 10.35 0.70
CA TYR A 24 -6.63 11.12 0.22
C TYR A 24 -6.18 12.50 -0.28
N TRP A 25 -7.02 13.13 -1.12
CA TRP A 25 -6.80 14.50 -1.56
C TRP A 25 -7.26 15.47 -0.46
N ASN A 26 -6.39 16.40 -0.05
CA ASN A 26 -6.74 17.48 0.87
C ASN A 26 -7.47 18.62 0.14
N ASN A 27 -7.87 19.65 0.89
CA ASN A 27 -8.56 20.83 0.33
C ASN A 27 -7.67 21.69 -0.58
N GLU A 28 -6.36 21.49 -0.54
CA GLU A 28 -5.37 22.22 -1.36
C GLU A 28 -5.08 21.48 -2.68
N GLY A 29 -5.71 20.33 -2.91
CA GLY A 29 -5.48 19.53 -4.12
C GLY A 29 -4.17 18.76 -4.08
N GLU A 30 -3.69 18.38 -2.89
CA GLU A 30 -2.51 17.55 -2.69
C GLU A 30 -2.90 16.20 -2.10
N VAL A 31 -2.18 15.13 -2.47
CA VAL A 31 -2.36 13.81 -1.86
C VAL A 31 -1.57 13.76 -0.55
N VAL A 32 -2.29 13.58 0.55
CA VAL A 32 -1.72 13.41 1.89
C VAL A 32 -1.92 11.96 2.36
N THR A 33 -1.05 11.50 3.25
CA THR A 33 -1.10 10.15 3.80
C THR A 33 -1.11 10.16 5.32
N ALA A 34 -1.99 9.34 5.91
CA ALA A 34 -1.97 9.01 7.33
C ALA A 34 -1.48 7.57 7.51
N LEU A 35 -0.34 7.39 8.19
CA LEU A 35 0.27 6.09 8.43
C LEU A 35 0.06 5.66 9.88
N GLN A 36 -0.37 4.40 10.06
CA GLN A 36 -0.35 3.69 11.32
C GLN A 36 0.51 2.42 11.17
N GLN A 37 1.63 2.36 11.88
CA GLN A 37 2.56 1.22 11.86
C GLN A 37 2.63 0.60 13.26
N LEU A 38 2.49 -0.72 13.33
CA LEU A 38 2.60 -1.46 14.58
C LEU A 38 4.09 -1.64 14.97
N PRO A 39 4.44 -1.66 16.27
CA PRO A 39 5.81 -1.86 16.71
C PRO A 39 6.45 -3.13 16.15
N GLY A 40 7.71 -3.06 15.72
CA GLY A 40 8.47 -4.21 15.19
C GLY A 40 8.27 -4.48 13.70
N HIS A 41 7.32 -3.81 13.05
CA HIS A 41 7.09 -3.91 11.61
C HIS A 41 7.96 -2.97 10.79
N ARG A 42 8.09 -3.26 9.49
CA ARG A 42 8.95 -2.50 8.54
C ARG A 42 8.22 -2.09 7.26
N GLU A 43 6.99 -2.52 7.09
CA GLU A 43 6.20 -2.34 5.87
C GLU A 43 5.51 -0.96 5.78
N GLY A 44 5.70 -0.09 6.78
CA GLY A 44 5.01 1.20 6.88
C GLY A 44 5.32 2.14 5.72
N GLU A 45 6.59 2.29 5.35
CA GLU A 45 7.02 3.13 4.23
C GLU A 45 6.43 2.63 2.91
N LEU A 46 6.49 1.32 2.67
CA LEU A 46 5.89 0.68 1.51
C LEU A 46 4.36 0.91 1.46
N ALA A 47 3.66 0.72 2.58
CA ALA A 47 2.22 0.96 2.64
C ALA A 47 1.87 2.42 2.31
N GLN A 48 2.63 3.37 2.87
CA GLN A 48 2.43 4.80 2.67
C GLN A 48 2.66 5.21 1.21
N GLU A 49 3.75 4.74 0.60
CA GLU A 49 4.08 5.01 -0.79
C GLU A 49 3.00 4.46 -1.73
N LEU A 50 2.60 3.20 -1.56
CA LEU A 50 1.59 2.57 -2.42
C LEU A 50 0.22 3.24 -2.27
N ALA A 51 -0.16 3.67 -1.07
CA ALA A 51 -1.41 4.39 -0.84
C ALA A 51 -1.39 5.74 -1.58
N ALA A 52 -0.32 6.53 -1.42
CA ALA A 52 -0.17 7.82 -2.10
C ALA A 52 -0.21 7.66 -3.62
N MET A 53 0.54 6.69 -4.17
CA MET A 53 0.57 6.39 -5.59
C MET A 53 -0.83 6.04 -6.11
N ALA A 54 -1.54 5.17 -5.42
CA ALA A 54 -2.87 4.72 -5.84
C ALA A 54 -3.92 5.83 -5.77
N ALA A 55 -3.97 6.60 -4.68
CA ALA A 55 -4.90 7.73 -4.55
C ALA A 55 -4.63 8.80 -5.62
N SER A 56 -3.36 9.05 -5.94
CA SER A 56 -2.97 9.99 -7.01
C SER A 56 -3.44 9.52 -8.38
N ARG A 57 -3.32 8.21 -8.68
CA ARG A 57 -3.70 7.67 -10.00
C ARG A 57 -5.20 7.45 -10.17
N LEU A 58 -5.91 7.12 -9.10
CA LEU A 58 -7.33 6.76 -9.15
C LEU A 58 -8.25 7.94 -8.82
N GLY A 59 -7.73 9.01 -8.21
CA GLY A 59 -8.51 10.19 -7.86
C GLY A 59 -9.53 9.95 -6.73
N VAL A 60 -9.29 8.92 -5.90
CA VAL A 60 -10.17 8.51 -4.79
C VAL A 60 -9.36 8.29 -3.52
N THR A 61 -10.02 8.18 -2.37
CA THR A 61 -9.36 7.77 -1.12
C THR A 61 -8.93 6.32 -1.24
N VAL A 62 -7.69 6.04 -0.85
CA VAL A 62 -7.12 4.69 -0.88
C VAL A 62 -6.54 4.34 0.48
N THR A 63 -6.91 3.18 1.01
CA THR A 63 -6.23 2.57 2.16
C THR A 63 -5.42 1.37 1.70
N VAL A 64 -4.17 1.28 2.15
CA VAL A 64 -3.31 0.10 2.00
C VAL A 64 -3.10 -0.52 3.37
N LEU A 65 -3.44 -1.80 3.50
CA LEU A 65 -3.11 -2.64 4.65
C LEU A 65 -1.95 -3.55 4.24
N ALA A 66 -0.83 -3.48 4.96
CA ALA A 66 0.36 -4.25 4.65
C ALA A 66 0.75 -5.19 5.80
N GLY A 67 1.03 -6.44 5.44
CA GLY A 67 1.55 -7.48 6.33
C GLY A 67 2.35 -8.48 5.53
N ILE A 68 3.67 -8.44 5.64
CA ILE A 68 4.55 -9.31 4.86
C ILE A 68 5.54 -10.00 5.81
N HIS A 69 5.29 -11.28 6.08
CA HIS A 69 6.19 -12.07 6.91
C HIS A 69 7.19 -12.83 6.05
N VAL A 70 8.47 -12.48 6.18
CA VAL A 70 9.59 -13.25 5.60
C VAL A 70 10.61 -13.49 6.69
N GLU A 71 11.02 -14.74 6.86
CA GLU A 71 12.01 -15.14 7.85
C GLU A 71 13.41 -14.75 7.38
N ASN A 72 14.10 -13.92 8.16
CA ASN A 72 15.49 -13.49 7.95
C ASN A 72 15.84 -13.14 6.48
N PRO A 73 15.08 -12.25 5.82
CA PRO A 73 15.27 -11.98 4.41
C PRO A 73 16.62 -11.28 4.16
N THR A 74 17.29 -11.64 3.07
CA THR A 74 18.43 -10.88 2.59
C THR A 74 17.99 -9.53 2.03
N ARG A 75 18.93 -8.61 1.83
CA ARG A 75 18.62 -7.29 1.25
C ARG A 75 18.08 -7.42 -0.17
N GLU A 76 18.60 -8.37 -0.93
CA GLU A 76 18.17 -8.68 -2.29
C GLU A 76 16.73 -9.19 -2.28
N GLN A 77 16.40 -10.09 -1.36
CA GLN A 77 15.02 -10.59 -1.21
C GLN A 77 14.05 -9.47 -0.82
N ILE A 78 14.44 -8.56 0.08
CA ILE A 78 13.62 -7.38 0.41
C ILE A 78 13.40 -6.52 -0.83
N ALA A 79 14.45 -6.25 -1.60
CA ALA A 79 14.36 -5.44 -2.82
C ALA A 79 13.44 -6.10 -3.88
N ASP A 80 13.53 -7.41 -4.04
CA ASP A 80 12.68 -8.18 -4.96
C ASP A 80 11.21 -8.16 -4.51
N ILE A 81 10.94 -8.31 -3.21
CA ILE A 81 9.59 -8.22 -2.65
C ILE A 81 8.99 -6.83 -2.89
N VAL A 82 9.75 -5.77 -2.63
CA VAL A 82 9.31 -4.39 -2.86
C VAL A 82 9.01 -4.21 -4.35
N LYS A 83 9.93 -4.59 -5.23
CA LYS A 83 9.75 -4.48 -6.69
C LYS A 83 8.53 -5.26 -7.18
N GLU A 84 8.34 -6.50 -6.73
CA GLU A 84 7.20 -7.32 -7.12
C GLU A 84 5.89 -6.72 -6.59
N THR A 85 5.90 -6.17 -5.38
CA THR A 85 4.74 -5.50 -4.79
C THR A 85 4.34 -4.29 -5.61
N HIS A 86 5.29 -3.45 -6.03
CA HIS A 86 5.03 -2.32 -6.93
C HIS A 86 4.40 -2.77 -8.25
N LEU A 87 4.98 -3.78 -8.91
CA LEU A 87 4.46 -4.30 -10.17
C LEU A 87 3.01 -4.82 -10.03
N LYS A 88 2.72 -5.54 -8.94
CA LYS A 88 1.37 -6.04 -8.66
C LYS A 88 0.41 -4.90 -8.34
N MET A 89 0.87 -3.90 -7.60
CA MET A 89 0.07 -2.71 -7.28
C MET A 89 -0.29 -1.93 -8.54
N GLU A 90 0.65 -1.71 -9.47
CA GLU A 90 0.37 -1.03 -10.73
C GLU A 90 -0.73 -1.74 -11.54
N LYS A 91 -0.65 -3.07 -11.64
CA LYS A 91 -1.68 -3.87 -12.31
C LYS A 91 -3.04 -3.77 -11.59
N ALA A 92 -3.03 -3.79 -10.27
CA ALA A 92 -4.24 -3.68 -9.47
C ALA A 92 -4.90 -2.29 -9.62
N ILE A 93 -4.09 -1.22 -9.66
CA ILE A 93 -4.55 0.14 -9.94
C ILE A 93 -5.17 0.24 -11.33
N GLN A 94 -4.52 -0.31 -12.36
CA GLN A 94 -5.05 -0.32 -13.74
C GLN A 94 -6.41 -1.03 -13.81
N ALA A 95 -6.53 -2.19 -13.15
CA ALA A 95 -7.78 -2.93 -13.09
C ALA A 95 -8.88 -2.15 -12.34
N ALA A 96 -8.52 -1.43 -11.28
CA ALA A 96 -9.47 -0.64 -10.49
C ALA A 96 -9.98 0.61 -11.22
N GLY A 97 -9.13 1.27 -12.02
CA GLY A 97 -9.51 2.47 -12.79
C GLY A 97 -10.22 2.20 -14.12
N SER A 98 -10.38 0.92 -14.49
CA SER A 98 -11.08 0.52 -15.73
C SER A 98 -12.60 0.29 -15.54
N ASN A 99 -13.13 0.56 -14.34
CA ASN A 99 -14.54 0.44 -13.98
C ASN A 99 -15.19 1.81 -13.85
#